data_AF-A0A536EQS5-F1
#
_entry.id   AF-A0A536EQS5-F1
#
_cell.length_a   1.000
_cell.length_b   1.000
_cell.length_c   1.000
_cell.angle_alpha   90.00
_cell.angle_beta   90.00
_cell.angle_gamma   90.00
#
_symmetry.space_group_name_H-M   'P 1'
#
loop_
_entity.id
_entity.type
_entity.pdbx_description
1 polymer ?
#
loop_
_entity_poly.entity_id
_entity_poly.type
_entity_poly.pdbx_seq_one_letter_code
_entity_poly.pdbx_strand_id
1 'polypeptide(L)'
;MVALVLGLAIGAEREFRGHPAGLRTMALISAGSCMFTGLGLLPDFAKTVDPTRIAAQIVTGVGFLGAGSILRQGELVRGLTTAASIWVAASLGMAVGFGYYRVSIFLTVVVVVVLFAVKPLEERIFRRRGRHRRETDPQPDELPQ
;
A
#
# COMPACT_ATOMS: atom_id res chain seq x y z
N MET A 1 9.67 -3.78 17.36
CA MET A 1 10.32 -4.77 16.47
C MET A 1 9.34 -5.49 15.55
N VAL A 2 8.17 -5.95 16.05
CA VAL A 2 7.14 -6.57 15.18
C VAL A 2 6.76 -5.70 13.97
N ALA A 3 6.51 -4.40 14.18
CA ALA A 3 6.14 -3.47 13.11
C ALA A 3 7.17 -3.44 11.96
N LEU A 4 8.46 -3.43 12.30
CA LEU A 4 9.55 -3.42 11.34
C LEU A 4 9.55 -4.70 10.49
N VAL A 5 9.35 -5.86 11.11
CA VAL A 5 9.27 -7.15 10.39
C VAL A 5 8.07 -7.18 9.44
N LEU A 6 6.91 -6.70 9.88
CA LEU A 6 5.70 -6.63 9.04
C LEU A 6 5.89 -5.65 7.87
N GLY A 7 6.52 -4.50 8.11
CA GLY A 7 6.88 -3.55 7.06
C GLY A 7 7.87 -4.12 6.05
N LEU A 8 8.89 -4.86 6.51
CA LEU A 8 9.83 -5.57 5.63
C LEU A 8 9.13 -6.64 4.80
N ALA A 9 8.14 -7.35 5.35
CA ALA A 9 7.40 -8.38 4.60
C ALA A 9 6.64 -7.77 3.41
N ILE A 10 5.96 -6.64 3.60
CA ILE A 10 5.29 -5.90 2.50
C ILE A 10 6.33 -5.31 1.54
N GLY A 11 7.38 -4.71 2.10
CA GLY A 11 8.46 -4.10 1.31
C GLY A 11 9.20 -5.09 0.42
N ALA A 12 9.35 -6.35 0.86
CA ALA A 12 9.99 -7.41 0.08
C ALA A 12 9.22 -7.67 -1.22
N GLU A 13 7.90 -7.85 -1.16
CA GLU A 13 7.06 -8.03 -2.35
C GLU A 13 7.21 -6.85 -3.33
N ARG A 14 7.20 -5.63 -2.78
CA ARG A 14 7.30 -4.40 -3.56
C ARG A 14 8.66 -4.29 -4.27
N GLU A 15 9.75 -4.55 -3.55
CA GLU A 15 11.12 -4.52 -4.08
C GLU A 15 11.31 -5.57 -5.18
N PHE A 16 10.86 -6.82 -4.93
CA PHE A 16 10.95 -7.90 -5.91
C PHE A 16 10.19 -7.58 -7.20
N ARG A 17 9.15 -6.74 -7.14
CA ARG A 17 8.37 -6.30 -8.30
C ARG A 17 8.80 -4.94 -8.86
N GLY A 18 9.93 -4.40 -8.40
CA GLY A 18 10.51 -3.14 -8.91
C GLY A 18 9.65 -1.91 -8.62
N HIS A 19 8.85 -1.90 -7.55
CA HIS A 19 8.09 -0.71 -7.17
C HIS A 19 8.98 0.31 -6.46
N PRO A 20 8.73 1.63 -6.65
CA PRO A 20 9.60 2.68 -6.13
C PRO A 20 9.62 2.78 -4.59
N ALA A 21 8.55 2.37 -3.90
CA ALA A 21 8.54 2.24 -2.45
C ALA A 21 8.73 0.77 -2.05
N GLY A 22 9.98 0.41 -1.79
CA GLY A 22 10.42 -0.96 -1.50
C GLY A 22 10.69 -1.23 -0.03
N LEU A 23 11.67 -2.10 0.26
CA LEU A 23 11.98 -2.63 1.59
C LEU A 23 12.24 -1.55 2.64
N ARG A 24 13.15 -0.63 2.32
CA ARG A 24 13.60 0.42 3.26
C ARG A 24 12.45 1.36 3.64
N THR A 25 11.68 1.78 2.64
CA THR A 25 10.58 2.73 2.82
C THR A 25 9.49 2.14 3.71
N MET A 26 9.04 0.92 3.44
CA MET A 26 7.98 0.28 4.22
C MET A 26 8.41 -0.03 5.66
N ALA A 27 9.67 -0.42 5.87
CA ALA A 27 10.24 -0.66 7.19
C ALA A 27 10.30 0.62 8.03
N LEU A 28 10.75 1.73 7.45
CA LEU A 28 10.84 3.02 8.15
C LEU A 28 9.46 3.59 8.51
N ILE A 29 8.50 3.51 7.58
CA ILE A 29 7.13 4.00 7.82
C ILE A 29 6.48 3.20 8.95
N SER A 30 6.50 1.87 8.88
CA SER A 30 5.90 1.00 9.91
C SER A 30 6.58 1.15 11.28
N ALA A 31 7.93 1.22 11.33
CA ALA A 31 8.66 1.43 12.57
C ALA A 31 8.39 2.81 13.18
N GLY A 32 8.41 3.87 12.36
CA GLY A 32 8.12 5.23 12.80
C GLY A 32 6.70 5.39 13.34
N SER A 33 5.70 4.89 12.61
CA SER A 33 4.30 4.89 13.07
C SER A 33 4.12 4.12 14.38
N CYS A 34 4.77 2.96 14.53
CA CYS A 34 4.76 2.19 15.78
C CYS A 34 5.37 2.98 16.95
N MET A 35 6.48 3.66 16.71
CA MET A 35 7.16 4.47 17.73
C MET A 35 6.29 5.64 18.17
N PHE A 36 5.75 6.42 17.24
CA PHE A 36 4.89 7.57 17.56
C PHE A 36 3.62 7.15 18.30
N THR A 37 2.97 6.07 17.88
CA THR A 37 1.80 5.54 18.59
C THR A 37 2.17 5.09 20.00
N GLY A 38 3.28 4.36 20.16
CA GLY A 38 3.74 3.90 21.48
C GLY A 38 4.08 5.06 22.42
N LEU A 39 4.74 6.11 21.92
CA LEU A 39 5.01 7.33 22.69
C LEU A 39 3.73 8.01 23.17
N GLY A 40 2.69 8.03 22.33
CA GLY A 40 1.38 8.59 22.69
C GLY A 40 0.67 7.86 23.84
N LEU A 41 1.02 6.60 24.09
CA LEU A 41 0.45 5.78 25.17
C LEU A 41 1.22 5.88 26.48
N LEU A 42 2.35 6.58 26.53
CA LEU A 42 3.09 6.77 27.77
C LEU A 42 2.21 7.50 28.80
N PRO A 43 2.21 7.08 30.09
CA PRO A 43 1.29 7.63 31.09
C PRO A 43 1.33 9.15 31.22
N ASP A 44 2.49 9.77 31.05
CA ASP A 44 2.65 11.23 31.15
C ASP A 44 2.07 11.96 29.93
N PHE A 45 2.18 11.35 28.74
CA PHE A 45 1.59 11.87 27.51
C PHE A 45 0.09 11.61 27.46
N ALA A 46 -0.38 10.41 27.80
CA ALA A 46 -1.78 10.02 27.73
C ALA A 46 -2.70 10.84 28.67
N LYS A 47 -2.14 11.45 29.73
CA LYS A 47 -2.88 12.38 30.61
C LYS A 47 -3.17 13.74 29.98
N THR A 48 -2.35 14.16 29.02
CA THR A 48 -2.38 15.53 28.44
C THR A 48 -2.69 15.54 26.95
N VAL A 49 -2.44 14.44 26.26
CA VAL A 49 -2.56 14.28 24.81
C VAL A 49 -3.39 13.03 24.51
N ASP A 50 -4.46 13.20 23.75
CA ASP A 50 -5.26 12.10 23.23
C ASP A 50 -4.45 11.31 22.17
N PRO A 51 -4.15 10.02 22.39
CA PRO A 51 -3.43 9.18 21.42
C PRO A 51 -4.08 9.14 20.03
N THR A 52 -5.40 9.36 19.95
CA THR A 52 -6.15 9.42 18.70
C THR A 52 -5.70 10.60 17.84
N ARG A 53 -5.25 11.71 18.45
CA ARG A 53 -4.67 12.85 17.72
C ARG A 53 -3.37 12.47 17.05
N ILE A 54 -2.49 11.73 17.74
CA ILE A 54 -1.23 11.25 17.17
C ILE A 54 -1.54 10.33 15.98
N ALA A 55 -2.50 9.40 16.12
CA ALA A 55 -2.93 8.55 15.01
C ALA A 55 -3.44 9.38 13.81
N ALA A 56 -4.27 10.40 14.03
CA ALA A 56 -4.74 11.29 12.98
C ALA A 56 -3.59 12.03 12.27
N GLN A 57 -2.58 12.50 13.02
CA GLN A 57 -1.40 13.16 12.44
C GLN A 57 -0.53 12.19 11.63
N ILE A 58 -0.40 10.94 12.06
CA ILE A 58 0.30 9.89 11.29
C ILE A 58 -0.43 9.65 9.96
N VAL A 59 -1.76 9.45 9.98
CA VAL A 59 -2.55 9.24 8.75
C VAL A 59 -2.40 10.43 7.80
N THR A 60 -2.42 11.65 8.32
CA THR A 60 -2.26 12.87 7.53
C THR A 60 -0.86 12.96 6.89
N GLY A 61 0.21 12.76 7.67
CA GLY A 61 1.58 12.81 7.17
C GLY A 61 1.88 11.72 6.14
N VAL A 62 1.37 10.50 6.36
CA VAL A 62 1.52 9.39 5.42
C VAL A 62 0.69 9.61 4.15
N GLY A 63 -0.45 10.28 4.25
CA GLY A 63 -1.23 10.73 3.09
C GLY A 63 -0.41 11.60 2.13
N PHE A 64 0.44 12.48 2.66
CA PHE A 64 1.36 13.30 1.87
C PHE A 64 2.42 12.45 1.15
N LEU A 65 3.03 11.47 1.84
CA LEU A 65 3.98 10.53 1.22
C LEU A 65 3.32 9.68 0.14
N GLY A 66 2.08 9.23 0.39
CA GLY A 66 1.27 8.48 -0.56
C GLY A 66 0.98 9.31 -1.81
N ALA A 67 0.51 10.54 -1.65
CA ALA A 67 0.26 11.47 -2.75
C ALA A 67 1.54 11.74 -3.57
N GLY A 68 2.68 11.93 -2.91
CA GLY A 68 3.99 12.12 -3.57
C GLY A 68 4.46 10.91 -4.38
N SER A 69 3.91 9.71 -4.13
CA SER A 69 4.21 8.51 -4.91
C SER A 69 3.31 8.31 -6.15
N ILE A 70 2.26 9.13 -6.29
CA ILE A 70 1.34 9.08 -7.42
C ILE A 70 1.84 10.04 -8.51
N LEU A 71 2.06 9.49 -9.70
CA LEU A 71 2.52 10.24 -10.86
C LEU A 71 1.46 10.22 -11.95
N ARG A 72 1.14 11.38 -12.53
CA ARG A 72 0.22 11.53 -13.66
C ARG A 72 0.99 11.92 -14.91
N GLN A 73 0.84 11.14 -15.98
CA GLN A 73 1.39 11.43 -17.30
C GLN A 73 0.24 11.41 -18.32
N GLY A 74 -0.32 12.58 -18.61
CA GLY A 74 -1.54 12.71 -19.41
C GLY A 74 -2.74 12.01 -18.74
N GLU A 75 -3.32 11.05 -19.45
CA GLU A 75 -4.42 10.19 -18.96
C GLU A 75 -3.93 9.01 -18.10
N LEU A 76 -2.63 8.71 -18.09
CA LEU A 76 -2.10 7.56 -17.34
C LEU A 76 -1.72 7.96 -15.92
N VAL A 77 -2.34 7.31 -14.93
CA VAL A 77 -1.98 7.43 -13.50
C VAL A 77 -1.15 6.22 -13.07
N ARG A 78 0.02 6.47 -12.47
CA ARG A 78 0.91 5.44 -11.90
C ARG A 78 1.09 5.65 -10.41
N GLY A 79 1.40 4.58 -9.68
CA GLY A 79 1.76 4.65 -8.26
C GLY A 79 0.59 4.51 -7.27
N LEU A 80 -0.65 4.31 -7.74
CA LEU A 80 -1.82 4.10 -6.87
C LEU A 80 -1.62 2.96 -5.84
N THR A 81 -1.14 1.80 -6.29
CA THR A 81 -0.85 0.67 -5.40
C THR A 81 0.31 0.96 -4.43
N THR A 82 1.28 1.76 -4.86
CA THR A 82 2.40 2.21 -4.01
C THR A 82 1.87 3.09 -2.88
N ALA A 83 1.02 4.08 -3.20
CA ALA A 83 0.39 4.95 -2.22
C ALA A 83 -0.46 4.15 -1.22
N ALA A 84 -1.25 3.19 -1.71
CA ALA A 84 -2.03 2.30 -0.86
C ALA A 84 -1.13 1.45 0.06
N SER A 85 -0.01 0.91 -0.45
CA SER A 85 0.94 0.13 0.34
C SER A 85 1.62 0.96 1.44
N ILE A 86 1.97 2.21 1.12
CA ILE A 86 2.51 3.18 2.09
C ILE A 86 1.50 3.41 3.23
N TRP A 87 0.23 3.64 2.87
CA TRP A 87 -0.84 3.85 3.85
C TRP A 87 -1.03 2.63 4.75
N VAL A 88 -1.07 1.43 4.17
CA VAL A 88 -1.20 0.17 4.93
C VAL A 88 -0.01 -0.07 5.86
N ALA A 89 1.22 0.21 5.41
CA ALA A 89 2.42 0.04 6.25
C ALA A 89 2.36 0.91 7.51
N ALA A 90 1.88 2.15 7.39
CA ALA A 90 1.67 3.03 8.54
C ALA A 90 0.58 2.51 9.47
N SER A 91 -0.55 2.08 8.93
CA SER A 91 -1.65 1.48 9.69
C SER A 91 -1.22 0.24 10.49
N LEU A 92 -0.38 -0.62 9.90
CA LEU A 92 0.22 -1.76 10.59
C LEU A 92 1.18 -1.32 11.70
N GLY A 93 2.00 -0.30 11.45
CA GLY A 93 2.86 0.30 12.46
C GLY A 93 2.06 0.79 13.66
N MET A 94 0.98 1.56 13.43
CA MET A 94 0.11 2.04 14.49
C MET A 94 -0.58 0.90 15.24
N ALA A 95 -1.12 -0.11 14.53
CA ALA A 95 -1.77 -1.26 15.17
C ALA A 95 -0.81 -2.01 16.10
N VAL A 96 0.45 -2.19 15.70
CA VAL A 96 1.50 -2.75 16.56
C VAL A 96 1.82 -1.81 17.73
N GLY A 97 1.89 -0.50 17.50
CA GLY A 97 2.12 0.51 18.54
C GLY A 97 1.03 0.52 19.62
N PHE A 98 -0.22 0.28 19.23
CA PHE A 98 -1.36 0.09 20.16
C PHE A 98 -1.41 -1.29 20.82
N GLY A 99 -0.49 -2.21 20.48
CA GLY A 99 -0.44 -3.57 21.05
C GLY A 99 -1.33 -4.60 20.33
N TYR A 100 -1.96 -4.26 19.20
CA TYR A 100 -2.80 -5.18 18.43
C TYR A 100 -1.97 -6.10 17.51
N TYR A 101 -1.06 -6.88 18.09
CA TYR A 101 -0.13 -7.73 17.33
C TYR A 101 -0.83 -8.79 16.47
N ARG A 102 -1.86 -9.46 17.01
CA ARG A 102 -2.61 -10.51 16.30
C ARG A 102 -3.29 -9.98 15.04
N VAL A 103 -3.98 -8.83 15.17
CA VAL A 103 -4.66 -8.16 14.06
C VAL A 103 -3.63 -7.69 13.02
N SER A 104 -2.50 -7.13 13.47
CA SER A 104 -1.44 -6.63 12.59
C SER A 104 -0.82 -7.75 11.75
N ILE A 105 -0.54 -8.91 12.35
CA ILE A 105 0.01 -10.07 11.65
C ILE A 105 -1.00 -10.58 10.62
N PHE A 106 -2.26 -10.79 11.03
CA PHE A 106 -3.31 -11.25 10.12
C PHE A 106 -3.49 -10.31 8.92
N LEU A 107 -3.56 -9.00 9.17
CA LEU A 107 -3.71 -8.01 8.11
C LEU A 107 -2.50 -7.98 7.18
N THR A 108 -1.29 -8.15 7.70
CA THR A 108 -0.08 -8.24 6.86
C THR A 108 -0.15 -9.42 5.90
N VAL A 109 -0.59 -10.59 6.37
CA VAL A 109 -0.78 -11.78 5.52
C VAL A 109 -1.80 -11.50 4.42
N VAL A 110 -2.95 -10.93 4.77
CA VAL A 110 -4.00 -10.56 3.81
C VAL A 110 -3.46 -9.59 2.76
N VAL A 111 -2.74 -8.55 3.18
CA VAL A 111 -2.16 -7.55 2.28
C VAL A 111 -1.16 -8.19 1.32
N VAL A 112 -0.23 -9.00 1.82
CA VAL A 112 0.75 -9.70 0.97
C VAL A 112 0.02 -10.61 -0.04
N VAL A 113 -1.01 -11.34 0.39
CA VAL A 113 -1.82 -12.18 -0.50
C VAL A 113 -2.49 -11.35 -1.59
N VAL A 114 -3.10 -10.21 -1.25
CA VAL A 114 -3.73 -9.31 -2.23
C VAL A 114 -2.70 -8.79 -3.23
N LEU A 115 -1.55 -8.32 -2.76
CA LEU A 115 -0.48 -7.83 -3.62
C LEU A 115 0.05 -8.92 -4.57
N PHE A 116 0.16 -10.16 -4.08
CA PHE A 116 0.60 -11.29 -4.91
C PHE A 116 -0.47 -11.75 -5.91
N ALA A 117 -1.72 -11.91 -5.49
CA ALA A 117 -2.78 -12.59 -6.23
C ALA A 117 -3.49 -11.71 -7.26
N VAL A 118 -3.58 -10.39 -7.03
CA VAL A 118 -4.34 -9.49 -7.92
C VAL A 118 -3.67 -9.36 -9.29
N LYS A 119 -2.35 -9.22 -9.34
CA LYS A 119 -1.62 -9.03 -10.62
C LYS A 119 -1.79 -10.19 -11.62
N PRO A 120 -1.58 -11.47 -11.27
CA PRO A 120 -1.81 -12.58 -12.20
C PRO A 120 -3.30 -12.80 -12.53
N LEU A 121 -4.21 -12.31 -11.71
CA LEU A 121 -5.66 -12.32 -11.98
C LEU A 121 -6.03 -11.25 -13.01
N GLU A 122 -5.51 -10.03 -12.86
CA GLU A 122 -5.66 -8.95 -13.84
C GLU A 122 -5.16 -9.38 -15.21
N GLU A 123 -3.97 -9.97 -15.29
CA GLU A 123 -3.39 -10.46 -16.55
C GLU A 123 -4.25 -11.54 -17.21
N ARG A 124 -4.85 -12.44 -16.44
CA ARG A 124 -5.76 -13.49 -16.94
C ARG A 124 -7.09 -12.92 -17.44
N ILE A 125 -7.65 -11.93 -16.74
CA ILE A 125 -8.93 -11.31 -17.10
C ILE A 125 -8.76 -10.37 -18.31
N PHE A 126 -7.73 -9.53 -18.31
CA PHE A 126 -7.48 -8.60 -19.42
C PHE A 126 -7.04 -9.33 -20.70
N ARG A 127 -6.27 -10.43 -20.62
CA ARG A 127 -6.00 -11.27 -21.80
C ARG A 127 -7.27 -11.81 -22.46
N ARG A 128 -8.33 -12.10 -21.70
CA ARG A 128 -9.62 -12.53 -22.25
C ARG A 128 -10.35 -11.39 -22.98
N ARG A 129 -10.29 -10.15 -22.47
CA ARG A 129 -10.87 -8.98 -23.15
C ARG A 129 -10.13 -8.57 -24.42
N GLY A 130 -8.80 -8.69 -24.44
CA GLY A 130 -7.98 -8.37 -25.63
C GLY A 130 -8.21 -9.30 -26.83
N ARG A 131 -8.65 -10.56 -26.59
CA ARG A 131 -9.04 -11.48 -27.67
C ARG A 131 -10.36 -11.10 -28.33
N HIS A 132 -11.33 -10.65 -27.55
CA HIS A 132 -12.67 -10.35 -28.08
C HIS A 132 -12.70 -9.08 -28.95
N ARG A 133 -11.83 -8.10 -28.67
CA ARG A 133 -11.76 -6.85 -29.46
C ARG A 133 -11.09 -7.00 -30.83
N ARG A 134 -10.30 -8.05 -31.05
CA ARG A 134 -9.72 -8.35 -32.38
C ARG A 134 -10.69 -9.06 -33.32
N GLU A 135 -11.80 -9.58 -32.80
CA GLU A 135 -12.79 -10.35 -33.56
C GLU A 135 -13.93 -9.46 -34.09
N THR A 136 -14.01 -8.20 -33.62
CA THR A 136 -15.06 -7.24 -34.00
C THR A 136 -14.54 -6.03 -34.76
N ASP A 137 -13.23 -5.99 -35.09
CA ASP A 137 -12.68 -4.92 -35.91
C ASP A 137 -12.98 -5.24 -37.39
N PRO A 138 -13.68 -4.37 -38.14
CA PRO A 138 -13.91 -4.60 -39.55
C PRO A 138 -12.57 -4.70 -40.28
N GLN A 139 -12.43 -5.71 -41.13
CA GLN A 139 -11.26 -5.88 -41.96
C GLN A 139 -11.15 -4.65 -42.90
N PRO A 140 -9.97 -4.00 -43.02
CA PRO A 140 -9.79 -2.79 -43.85
C PRO A 140 -10.18 -2.96 -45.33
N ASP A 141 -10.38 -4.20 -45.79
CA ASP A 141 -10.72 -4.55 -47.16
C ASP A 141 -12.21 -4.36 -47.52
N GLU A 142 -13.07 -4.01 -46.55
CA GLU A 142 -14.51 -3.76 -46.77
C GLU A 142 -14.89 -2.28 -46.94
N LEU A 143 -13.93 -1.37 -47.12
CA LEU A 143 -14.26 0.01 -47.48
C LEU A 143 -14.75 0.06 -48.94
N PRO A 144 -16.02 0.44 -49.21
CA PRO A 144 -16.49 0.65 -50.56
C PRO A 144 -15.65 1.77 -51.20
N GLN A 145 -15.13 1.50 -52.39
CA GLN A 145 -14.34 2.45 -53.19
C GLN A 145 -15.16 3.67 -53.62
#